data_AF-A0A382G8U9-F1
#
_entry.id   AF-A0A382G8U9-F1
#
_cell.length_a   1.000
_cell.length_b   1.000
_cell.length_c   1.000
_cell.angle_alpha   90.00
_cell.angle_beta   90.00
_cell.angle_gamma   90.00
#
_symmetry.space_group_name_H-M   'P 1'
#
loop_
_entity.id
_entity.type
_entity.pdbx_description
1 polymer ?
#
loop_
_entity_poly.entity_id
_entity_poly.type
_entity_poly.pdbx_seq_one_letter_code
_entity_poly.pdbx_strand_id
1 'polypeptide(L)'
;MNVMKQHMLCVALLAVSLAGASHVAAAPRPNIIVFLVDDYDKPEASAYGGKVLTPNLDRLAREGMRFDNAFVTSTVCTPSRYTFLTGRCASSSYCHKFT
;
A
#
# COMPACT_ATOMS: atom_id res chain seq x y z
N MET A 1 42.64 -38.40 15.53
CA MET A 1 41.67 -37.88 16.53
C MET A 1 41.19 -36.45 16.26
N ASN A 2 41.89 -35.61 15.49
CA ASN A 2 41.45 -34.23 15.22
C ASN A 2 40.34 -34.12 14.16
N VAL A 3 40.38 -34.95 13.11
CA VAL A 3 39.41 -34.90 12.00
C VAL A 3 37.98 -35.21 12.48
N MET A 4 37.82 -36.19 13.37
CA MET A 4 36.50 -36.58 13.91
C MET A 4 35.91 -35.51 14.83
N LYS A 5 36.75 -34.79 15.60
CA LYS A 5 36.34 -33.65 16.42
C LYS A 5 35.91 -32.44 15.57
N GLN A 6 36.58 -32.24 14.43
CA GLN A 6 36.29 -31.15 13.50
C GLN A 6 34.94 -31.34 12.80
N HIS A 7 34.60 -32.57 12.39
CA HIS A 7 33.26 -32.89 11.88
C HIS A 7 32.16 -32.72 12.93
N MET A 8 32.43 -33.13 14.18
CA MET A 8 31.46 -32.99 15.28
C MET A 8 31.18 -31.51 15.60
N LEU A 9 32.21 -30.65 15.53
CA LEU A 9 32.07 -29.20 15.70
C LEU A 9 31.28 -28.56 14.56
N CYS A 10 31.49 -28.98 13.31
CA CYS A 10 30.72 -28.50 12.16
C CYS A 10 29.24 -28.88 12.25
N VAL A 11 28.92 -30.11 12.70
CA VAL A 11 27.53 -30.55 12.89
C VAL A 11 26.86 -29.76 14.02
N ALA A 12 27.57 -29.50 15.11
CA ALA A 12 27.05 -28.66 16.21
C ALA A 12 26.78 -27.22 15.76
N LEU A 13 27.68 -26.62 14.97
CA LEU A 13 27.50 -25.29 14.38
C LEU A 13 26.31 -25.23 13.42
N LEU A 14 26.09 -26.28 12.62
CA LEU A 14 24.96 -26.37 11.71
C LEU A 14 23.63 -26.56 12.46
N ALA A 15 23.64 -27.30 13.57
CA ALA A 15 22.46 -27.48 14.42
C ALA A 15 22.05 -26.17 15.12
N VAL A 16 23.03 -25.36 15.56
CA VAL A 16 22.78 -24.04 16.17
C VAL A 16 22.23 -23.04 15.15
N SER A 17 22.68 -23.08 13.88
CA SER A 17 22.15 -22.19 12.85
C SER A 17 20.71 -22.53 12.46
N LEU A 18 20.33 -23.82 12.48
CA LEU A 18 18.94 -24.24 12.26
C LEU A 18 18.01 -23.93 13.43
N ALA A 19 18.53 -23.95 14.67
CA ALA A 19 17.74 -23.62 15.86
C ALA A 19 17.42 -22.11 15.98
N GLY A 20 18.16 -21.24 15.28
CA GLY A 20 17.95 -19.79 15.25
C GLY A 20 16.89 -19.29 14.28
N ALA A 21 16.24 -20.18 13.51
CA ALA A 21 15.13 -19.82 12.63
C ALA A 21 13.85 -19.57 13.46
N SER A 22 13.83 -18.43 14.16
CA SER A 22 12.64 -17.93 14.85
C SER A 22 11.49 -17.81 13.85
N HIS A 23 10.36 -18.45 14.18
CA HIS A 23 9.13 -18.33 13.41
C HIS A 23 8.65 -16.88 13.48
N VAL A 24 8.89 -16.10 12.41
CA VAL A 24 8.32 -14.76 12.29
C VAL A 24 6.81 -14.93 12.24
N ALA A 25 6.12 -14.56 13.31
CA ALA A 25 4.66 -14.53 13.31
C ALA A 25 4.22 -13.58 12.20
N ALA A 26 3.29 -14.02 11.35
CA ALA A 26 2.77 -13.18 10.30
C ALA A 26 2.19 -11.90 10.93
N ALA A 27 2.62 -10.74 10.44
CA ALA A 27 2.10 -9.47 10.93
C ALA A 27 0.57 -9.47 10.83
N PRO A 28 -0.14 -8.89 11.82
CA PRO A 28 -1.59 -8.81 11.77
C PRO A 28 -2.02 -8.08 10.50
N ARG A 29 -3.04 -8.60 9.82
CA ARG A 29 -3.60 -7.98 8.63
C ARG A 29 -4.23 -6.63 9.00
N PRO A 30 -3.83 -5.51 8.36
CA PRO A 30 -4.43 -4.22 8.66
C PRO A 30 -5.86 -4.13 8.10
N ASN A 31 -6.69 -3.31 8.73
CA ASN A 31 -7.95 -2.87 8.14
C ASN A 31 -7.66 -1.77 7.11
N ILE A 32 -8.22 -1.89 5.91
CA ILE A 32 -8.07 -0.90 4.84
C ILE A 32 -9.40 -0.18 4.67
N ILE A 33 -9.40 1.13 4.93
CA ILE A 33 -10.55 2.00 4.72
C ILE A 33 -10.21 2.95 3.56
N VAL A 34 -11.06 2.96 2.55
CA VAL A 34 -10.93 3.83 1.37
C VAL A 34 -12.01 4.89 1.41
N PHE A 35 -11.60 6.16 1.44
CA PHE A 35 -12.48 7.29 1.20
C PHE A 35 -12.32 7.74 -0.25
N LEU A 36 -13.41 7.68 -1.02
CA LEU A 36 -13.46 8.16 -2.39
C LEU A 36 -14.44 9.33 -2.47
N VAL A 37 -13.96 10.48 -2.95
CA VAL A 37 -14.74 11.73 -3.06
C VAL A 37 -15.00 12.02 -4.53
N ASP A 38 -16.26 12.30 -4.87
CA ASP A 38 -16.68 12.66 -6.24
C ASP A 38 -16.41 14.14 -6.49
N ASP A 39 -16.00 14.48 -7.72
CA ASP A 39 -15.75 15.86 -8.17
C ASP A 39 -14.86 16.69 -7.23
N TYR A 40 -13.87 16.04 -6.60
CA TYR A 40 -12.91 16.69 -5.72
C TYR A 40 -11.82 17.41 -6.51
N ASP A 41 -11.62 18.69 -6.21
CA ASP A 41 -10.51 19.46 -6.76
C ASP A 41 -9.39 19.71 -5.73
N LYS A 42 -8.16 19.35 -6.12
CA LYS A 42 -6.98 19.37 -5.25
C LYS A 42 -6.68 20.77 -4.67
N PRO A 43 -6.71 21.88 -5.46
CA PRO A 43 -6.41 23.22 -4.99
C PRO A 43 -7.40 23.80 -3.98
N GLU A 44 -8.57 23.17 -3.78
CA GLU A 44 -9.56 23.67 -2.83
C GLU A 44 -9.23 23.31 -1.37
N ALA A 45 -8.63 22.14 -1.14
CA ALA A 45 -8.35 21.65 0.20
C ALA A 45 -7.14 22.32 0.86
N SER A 46 -7.27 22.62 2.16
CA SER A 46 -6.21 23.22 2.98
C SER A 46 -4.90 22.42 2.98
N ALA A 47 -4.96 21.09 2.95
CA ALA A 47 -3.79 20.21 2.85
C ALA A 47 -2.94 20.44 1.57
N TYR A 48 -3.51 21.11 0.57
CA TYR A 48 -2.88 21.44 -0.71
C TYR A 48 -2.73 22.96 -0.92
N GLY A 49 -2.91 23.77 0.12
CA GLY A 49 -2.81 25.24 0.06
C GLY A 49 -4.12 25.95 -0.28
N GLY A 50 -5.23 25.22 -0.37
CA GLY A 50 -6.55 25.77 -0.58
C GLY A 50 -7.12 26.50 0.65
N LYS A 51 -8.25 27.19 0.44
CA LYS A 51 -8.92 27.99 1.48
C LYS A 51 -10.05 27.24 2.19
N VAL A 52 -10.46 26.07 1.69
CA VAL A 52 -11.52 25.27 2.31
C VAL A 52 -10.97 24.61 3.57
N LEU A 53 -11.68 24.78 4.68
CA LEU A 53 -11.30 24.25 5.98
C LEU A 53 -11.52 22.72 6.01
N THR A 54 -10.43 21.94 5.95
CA THR A 54 -10.50 20.46 5.94
C THR A 54 -9.68 19.80 7.06
N PRO A 55 -10.00 20.04 8.35
CA PRO A 55 -9.11 19.73 9.47
C PRO A 55 -8.85 18.22 9.64
N ASN A 56 -9.81 17.37 9.27
CA ASN A 56 -9.66 15.92 9.31
C ASN A 56 -8.72 15.42 8.18
N LEU A 57 -8.84 15.99 6.98
CA LEU A 57 -7.94 15.67 5.87
C LEU A 57 -6.52 16.19 6.14
N ASP A 58 -6.40 17.39 6.70
CA ASP A 58 -5.11 17.95 7.12
C ASP A 58 -4.43 17.06 8.16
N ARG A 59 -5.18 16.52 9.12
CA ARG A 59 -4.67 15.58 10.12
C ARG A 59 -4.15 14.29 9.46
N LEU A 60 -4.94 13.71 8.55
CA LEU A 60 -4.52 12.51 7.79
C LEU A 60 -3.25 12.77 6.96
N ALA A 61 -3.15 13.94 6.34
CA ALA A 61 -1.98 14.34 5.56
C ALA A 61 -0.72 14.53 6.43
N ARG A 62 -0.86 15.07 7.65
CA ARG A 62 0.26 15.24 8.61
C ARG A 62 0.70 13.95 9.27
N GLU A 63 -0.23 13.07 9.62
CA GLU A 63 0.06 11.79 10.30
C GLU A 63 0.51 10.69 9.31
N GLY A 64 0.29 10.89 8.02
CA GLY A 64 0.57 9.91 6.98
C GLY A 64 1.36 10.48 5.81
N MET A 65 0.92 10.12 4.60
CA MET A 65 1.54 10.54 3.35
C MET A 65 0.52 11.31 2.50
N ARG A 66 0.98 12.40 1.89
CA ARG A 66 0.21 13.21 0.94
C ARG A 66 0.90 13.16 -0.42
N PHE A 67 0.15 12.87 -1.48
CA PHE A 67 0.68 12.83 -2.84
C PHE A 67 0.43 14.17 -3.54
N ASP A 68 1.50 14.81 -4.02
CA ASP A 68 1.40 16.05 -4.81
C ASP A 68 0.99 15.78 -6.27
N ASN A 69 1.36 14.59 -6.78
CA ASN A 69 1.22 14.19 -8.17
C ASN A 69 0.44 12.86 -8.31
N ALA A 70 -0.80 12.83 -7.82
CA ALA A 70 -1.73 11.73 -8.03
C ALA A 70 -2.75 12.11 -9.12
N PHE A 71 -2.92 11.25 -10.13
CA PHE A 71 -3.77 11.52 -11.30
C PHE A 71 -4.78 10.40 -11.52
N VAL A 72 -5.98 10.78 -11.96
CA VAL A 72 -6.99 9.84 -12.46
C VAL A 72 -6.68 9.45 -13.89
N THR A 73 -7.05 8.23 -14.30
CA THR A 73 -6.85 7.78 -15.69
C THR A 73 -7.95 8.27 -16.64
N SER A 74 -9.05 8.79 -16.09
CA SER A 74 -10.16 9.39 -16.83
C SER A 74 -10.82 10.47 -15.97
N THR A 75 -11.29 11.54 -16.61
CA THR A 75 -12.01 12.66 -15.96
C THR A 75 -13.52 12.42 -15.86
N VAL A 76 -14.02 11.24 -16.26
CA VAL A 76 -15.44 10.87 -16.16
C VAL A 76 -15.64 9.89 -14.99
N CYS A 77 -16.71 10.08 -14.22
CA CYS A 77 -16.99 9.36 -12.97
C CYS A 77 -16.93 7.82 -13.13
N THR A 78 -17.63 7.28 -14.13
CA THR A 78 -17.73 5.84 -14.38
C THR A 78 -16.36 5.19 -14.69
N PRO A 79 -15.63 5.59 -15.75
CA PRO A 79 -14.33 5.01 -16.05
C PRO A 79 -13.29 5.29 -14.95
N SER A 80 -13.33 6.46 -14.29
CA SER A 80 -12.47 6.76 -13.13
C SER A 80 -12.63 5.72 -12.02
N ARG A 81 -13.89 5.48 -11.58
CA ARG A 81 -14.20 4.48 -10.54
C ARG A 81 -13.82 3.06 -10.94
N TYR A 82 -14.05 2.66 -12.19
CA TYR A 82 -13.64 1.33 -12.64
C TYR A 82 -12.13 1.13 -12.62
N THR A 83 -11.37 2.15 -13.02
CA THR A 83 -9.90 2.07 -13.00
C THR A 83 -9.37 1.97 -11.57
N PHE A 84 -10.00 2.69 -10.64
CA PHE A 84 -9.69 2.60 -9.21
C PHE A 84 -9.97 1.20 -8.64
N LEU A 85 -11.12 0.62 -8.96
CA LEU A 85 -11.53 -0.70 -8.42
C LEU A 85 -10.79 -1.88 -9.04
N THR A 86 -10.42 -1.78 -10.32
CA THR A 86 -9.81 -2.89 -11.06
C THR A 86 -8.29 -2.81 -11.16
N GLY A 87 -7.69 -1.64 -10.90
CA GLY A 87 -6.26 -1.39 -11.12
C GLY A 87 -5.87 -1.38 -12.61
N ARG A 88 -6.83 -1.20 -13.52
CA ARG A 88 -6.63 -1.21 -14.98
C ARG A 88 -6.79 0.18 -15.57
N CYS A 89 -6.13 0.45 -16.70
CA CYS A 89 -6.30 1.70 -17.45
C CYS A 89 -7.70 1.80 -18.04
N ALA A 90 -8.21 3.02 -18.23
CA ALA A 90 -9.60 3.26 -18.66
C ALA A 90 -9.95 2.55 -19.98
N SER A 91 -9.01 2.52 -20.94
CA SER A 91 -9.14 1.80 -22.21
C SER A 91 -9.31 0.29 -22.07
N SER A 92 -8.85 -0.27 -20.95
CA SER A 92 -8.87 -1.71 -20.66
C SER A 92 -9.87 -2.10 -19.58
N SER A 93 -10.62 -1.13 -19.05
CA SER A 93 -11.66 -1.30 -18.04
C SER A 93 -12.99 -1.48 -18.74
N TYR A 94 -13.36 -2.74 -18.99
CA TYR A 94 -14.61 -3.08 -19.67
C TYR A 94 -15.82 -2.75 -18.80
N CYS A 95 -16.72 -1.90 -19.29
CA CYS A 95 -18.04 -1.69 -18.71
C CYS A 95 -19.12 -2.09 -19.73
N HIS A 96 -19.89 -3.12 -19.40
CA HIS A 96 -20.95 -3.64 -20.25
C HIS A 96 -22.15 -2.69 -20.44
N LYS A 97 -22.27 -1.62 -19.62
CA LYS A 97 -23.45 -0.74 -19.56
C LYS A 97 -23.37 0.53 -20.42
N PHE A 98 -22.25 0.80 -21.10
CA PHE A 98 -22.02 2.05 -21.85
C PHE A 98 -21.55 1.84 -23.29
N THR A 99 -21.89 0.69 -23.89
CA THR A 99 -21.77 0.43 -25.34
C THR A 99 -23.14 0.39 -25.98
#